data_AF-A0A1R3S0P1-F1
#
_entry.id   AF-A0A1R3S0P1-F1
#
_cell.length_a   1.000
_cell.length_b   1.000
_cell.length_c   1.000
_cell.angle_alpha   90.00
_cell.angle_beta   90.00
_cell.angle_gamma   90.00
#
_symmetry.space_group_name_H-M   'P 1'
#
loop_
_entity.id
_entity.type
_entity.pdbx_description
1 polymer ?
#
loop_
_entity_poly.entity_id
_entity_poly.type
_entity_poly.pdbx_seq_one_letter_code
_entity_poly.pdbx_strand_id
1 'polypeptide(L)'
;MFKQYSHILSHKRRRSRGSTINQVLSAAQSEPASETPTATEPVEVWGYSQPLPEDDEHLKECFTTLTPRIHKYDHVAQRGSDRFVQDLTAALSSDEPQTSYLSSPVGNYASFLYPECLPERLETVAYLTELGSLHDGMFHKPKGKAPAEKPDEPVESPRVAARKQLLEKAMSELSEKDKDGHEIIDCYRSNWLVTPEVPTAENCANLDDYVARRRLNAGIE
;
A
#
# COMPACT_ATOMS: atom_id res chain seq x y z
N MET A 1 8.53 -14.31 -24.15
CA MET A 1 9.62 -13.34 -24.41
C MET A 1 9.90 -12.54 -23.13
N PHE A 2 10.63 -13.12 -22.16
CA PHE A 2 10.91 -12.48 -20.87
C PHE A 2 12.42 -12.48 -20.58
N LYS A 3 13.19 -11.70 -21.35
CA LYS A 3 14.63 -11.55 -21.15
C LYS A 3 15.15 -10.11 -21.18
N GLN A 4 14.28 -9.09 -21.20
CA GLN A 4 14.72 -7.72 -21.50
C GLN A 4 14.72 -6.73 -20.33
N TYR A 5 14.43 -7.16 -19.10
CA TYR A 5 14.42 -6.26 -17.93
C TYR A 5 15.45 -6.58 -16.85
N SER A 6 16.43 -7.45 -17.12
CA SER A 6 17.49 -7.80 -16.16
C SER A 6 18.64 -6.78 -16.05
N HIS A 7 18.64 -5.69 -16.83
CA HIS A 7 19.80 -4.79 -16.93
C HIS A 7 19.70 -3.48 -16.15
N ILE A 8 18.59 -3.22 -15.44
CA ILE A 8 18.42 -2.01 -14.62
C ILE A 8 18.54 -2.30 -13.11
N LEU A 9 18.75 -3.56 -12.72
CA LEU A 9 18.92 -3.97 -11.31
C LEU A 9 20.41 -4.03 -10.89
N SER A 10 21.15 -2.96 -11.15
CA SER A 10 22.50 -2.80 -10.59
C SER A 10 22.61 -1.46 -9.87
N HIS A 11 21.98 -1.36 -8.70
CA HIS A 11 22.42 -0.39 -7.70
C HIS A 11 22.77 -1.12 -6.39
N LYS A 12 24.02 -0.88 -5.99
CA LYS A 12 24.70 -1.46 -4.83
C LYS A 12 23.81 -1.43 -3.59
N ARG A 13 23.42 -2.61 -3.09
CA ARG A 13 22.98 -2.77 -1.70
C ARG A 13 24.06 -2.17 -0.79
N ARG A 14 23.74 -1.06 -0.13
CA ARG A 14 24.54 -0.53 0.97
C ARG A 14 24.45 -1.56 2.11
N ARG A 15 25.47 -2.41 2.23
CA ARG A 15 25.64 -3.31 3.39
C ARG A 15 25.66 -2.45 4.65
N SER A 16 24.56 -2.46 5.41
CA SER A 16 24.57 -2.05 6.81
C SER A 16 25.54 -2.99 7.54
N ARG A 17 26.49 -2.42 8.28
CA ARG A 17 27.52 -3.13 9.02
C ARG A 17 26.84 -3.99 10.09
N GLY A 18 26.95 -5.31 9.95
CA GLY A 18 26.69 -6.24 11.04
C GLY A 18 27.63 -5.94 12.20
N SER A 19 27.05 -5.58 13.35
CA SER A 19 27.77 -5.48 14.61
C SER A 19 27.95 -6.90 15.16
N THR A 20 29.21 -7.21 15.42
CA THR A 20 29.77 -8.45 15.93
C THR A 20 29.23 -8.79 17.31
N ILE A 21 28.41 -9.84 17.48
CA ILE A 21 28.32 -10.57 18.75
C ILE A 21 28.06 -12.05 18.46
N ASN A 22 29.13 -12.84 18.46
CA ASN A 22 29.06 -14.29 18.68
C ASN A 22 29.98 -14.61 19.87
N GLN A 23 29.45 -15.42 20.79
CA GLN A 23 30.11 -16.14 21.89
C GLN A 23 30.64 -15.31 23.07
N VAL A 24 30.03 -15.49 24.24
CA VAL A 24 30.63 -16.25 25.37
C VAL A 24 29.51 -16.91 26.18
N LEU A 25 29.52 -18.24 26.21
CA LEU A 25 28.86 -19.06 27.23
C LEU A 25 29.68 -18.97 28.52
N SER A 26 29.08 -18.60 29.64
CA SER A 26 29.58 -18.97 30.96
C SER A 26 28.43 -19.02 31.96
N ALA A 27 28.28 -20.17 32.60
CA ALA A 27 27.36 -20.40 33.70
C ALA A 27 27.81 -19.64 34.96
N ALA A 28 26.88 -18.97 35.64
CA ALA A 28 27.02 -18.60 37.04
C ALA A 28 25.62 -18.40 37.67
N GLN A 29 25.29 -19.37 38.53
CA GLN A 29 24.54 -19.33 39.80
C GLN A 29 23.43 -18.30 40.02
N SER A 30 22.30 -18.86 40.45
CA SER A 30 21.05 -18.23 40.89
C SER A 30 21.24 -17.31 42.10
N GLU A 31 20.79 -16.06 41.98
CA GLU A 31 20.50 -15.16 43.09
C GLU A 31 19.01 -14.77 43.06
N PRO A 32 18.38 -14.48 44.22
CA PRO A 32 16.93 -14.34 44.32
C PRO A 32 16.45 -13.06 43.62
N ALA A 33 15.28 -13.17 42.98
CA ALA A 33 14.66 -12.12 42.18
C ALA A 33 14.45 -10.83 42.99
N SER A 34 15.29 -9.83 42.70
CA SER A 34 15.01 -8.43 43.00
C SER A 34 13.81 -8.00 42.16
N GLU A 35 12.85 -7.33 42.80
CA GLU A 35 11.66 -6.77 42.16
C GLU A 35 12.07 -5.92 40.95
N THR A 36 11.79 -6.44 39.76
CA THR A 36 11.98 -5.72 38.50
C THR A 36 10.99 -4.54 38.50
N PRO A 37 11.41 -3.31 38.15
CA PRO A 37 10.48 -2.22 37.92
C PRO A 37 9.50 -2.68 36.84
N THR A 38 8.20 -2.61 37.14
CA THR A 38 7.12 -2.83 36.17
C THR A 38 7.48 -2.02 34.93
N ALA A 39 7.73 -2.70 33.81
CA ALA A 39 7.92 -2.02 32.55
C ALA A 39 6.69 -1.13 32.35
N THR A 40 6.87 0.19 32.45
CA THR A 40 5.83 1.16 32.10
C THR A 40 5.43 0.81 30.68
N GLU A 41 4.22 0.27 30.52
CA GLU A 41 3.66 0.02 29.20
C GLU A 41 3.80 1.33 28.41
N PRO A 42 4.34 1.28 27.18
CA PRO A 42 4.46 2.47 26.37
C PRO A 42 3.07 3.07 26.23
N VAL A 43 2.89 4.30 26.75
CA VAL A 43 1.63 5.03 26.58
C VAL A 43 1.40 5.16 25.09
N GLU A 44 0.37 4.48 24.60
CA GLU A 44 0.00 4.50 23.19
C GLU A 44 -0.64 5.85 22.88
N VAL A 45 0.20 6.82 22.46
CA VAL A 45 -0.25 8.18 22.16
C VAL A 45 -0.78 8.20 20.73
N TRP A 46 -2.09 8.00 20.60
CA TRP A 46 -2.84 8.23 19.37
C TRP A 46 -2.97 9.75 19.12
N GLY A 47 -2.05 10.30 18.33
CA GLY A 47 -1.95 11.75 18.10
C GLY A 47 -2.93 12.24 17.04
N TYR A 48 -3.09 11.47 15.97
CA TYR A 48 -3.76 11.95 14.76
C TYR A 48 -5.09 11.26 14.44
N SER A 49 -5.47 10.21 15.17
CA SER A 49 -6.74 9.51 14.98
C SER A 49 -7.69 9.56 16.18
N GLN A 50 -8.95 9.25 15.91
CA GLN A 50 -9.99 9.02 16.90
C GLN A 50 -10.63 7.64 16.68
N PRO A 51 -11.06 6.95 17.75
CA PRO A 51 -11.82 5.72 17.60
C PRO A 51 -13.15 5.99 16.91
N LEU A 52 -13.64 5.02 16.14
CA LEU A 52 -15.01 5.09 15.63
C LEU A 52 -16.00 4.82 16.76
N PRO A 53 -17.18 5.45 16.74
CA PRO A 53 -18.27 5.07 17.63
C PRO A 53 -18.75 3.68 17.23
N GLU A 54 -18.57 2.70 18.13
CA GLU A 54 -19.02 1.33 17.93
C GLU A 54 -20.12 0.98 18.93
N ASP A 55 -21.03 0.13 18.48
CA ASP A 55 -21.96 -0.60 19.35
C ASP A 55 -21.33 -1.96 19.69
N ASP A 56 -21.48 -2.41 20.94
CA ASP A 56 -20.94 -3.67 21.45
C ASP A 56 -21.41 -4.89 20.64
N GLU A 57 -22.55 -4.80 19.95
CA GLU A 57 -23.02 -5.85 19.05
C GLU A 57 -22.18 -5.96 17.77
N HIS A 58 -21.76 -4.85 17.17
CA HIS A 58 -20.94 -4.85 15.94
C HIS A 58 -19.53 -5.38 16.21
N LEU A 59 -18.96 -5.06 17.37
CA LEU A 59 -17.65 -5.55 17.79
C LEU A 59 -17.60 -7.07 17.97
N LYS A 60 -18.72 -7.71 18.34
CA LYS A 60 -18.79 -9.18 18.50
C LYS A 60 -18.69 -9.94 17.18
N GLU A 61 -19.03 -9.29 16.07
CA GLU A 61 -18.94 -9.88 14.73
C GLU A 61 -17.63 -9.52 14.00
N CYS A 62 -16.80 -8.64 14.59
CA CYS A 62 -15.51 -8.28 14.03
C CYS A 62 -14.48 -9.41 14.17
N PHE A 63 -13.68 -9.61 13.13
CA PHE A 63 -12.58 -10.58 13.11
C PHE A 63 -11.38 -10.17 13.99
N THR A 64 -11.44 -8.99 14.60
CA THR A 64 -10.37 -8.38 15.40
C THR A 64 -10.94 -7.75 16.67
N THR A 65 -10.14 -7.71 17.73
CA THR A 65 -10.42 -6.99 18.98
C THR A 65 -9.83 -5.57 19.00
N LEU A 66 -9.14 -5.17 17.93
CA LEU A 66 -8.58 -3.83 17.81
C LEU A 66 -9.69 -2.83 17.47
N THR A 67 -9.79 -1.75 18.26
CA THR A 67 -10.74 -0.67 17.99
C THR A 67 -10.38 0.03 16.67
N PRO A 68 -11.29 0.07 15.68
CA PRO A 68 -11.06 0.81 14.45
C PRO A 68 -11.00 2.31 14.73
N ARG A 69 -10.12 2.99 13.99
CA ARG A 69 -9.86 4.41 14.15
C ARG A 69 -9.89 5.08 12.79
N ILE A 70 -10.29 6.35 12.78
CA ILE A 70 -10.23 7.22 11.62
C ILE A 70 -9.30 8.39 11.91
N HIS A 71 -8.50 8.78 10.93
CA HIS A 71 -7.69 9.98 11.00
C HIS A 71 -8.56 11.24 11.24
N LYS A 72 -8.20 12.09 12.21
CA LYS A 72 -8.93 13.33 12.57
C LYS A 72 -9.04 14.31 11.41
N TYR A 73 -8.10 14.23 10.47
CA TYR A 73 -8.04 15.05 9.26
C TYR A 73 -8.50 14.30 8.01
N ASP A 74 -9.56 13.49 8.10
CA ASP A 74 -10.10 12.70 6.97
C ASP A 74 -10.29 13.52 5.68
N HIS A 75 -10.76 14.75 5.79
CA HIS A 75 -10.90 15.67 4.66
C HIS A 75 -9.60 15.92 3.87
N VAL A 76 -8.43 15.77 4.51
CA VAL A 76 -7.12 15.87 3.84
C VAL A 76 -6.86 14.64 2.96
N ALA A 77 -7.23 13.45 3.41
CA ALA A 77 -7.19 12.24 2.58
C ALA A 77 -8.19 12.35 1.43
N GLN A 78 -9.42 12.80 1.70
CA GLN A 78 -10.43 13.01 0.66
C GLN A 78 -9.95 13.99 -0.41
N ARG A 79 -9.31 15.10 -0.01
CA ARG A 79 -8.69 16.03 -0.96
C ARG A 79 -7.63 15.37 -1.84
N GLY A 80 -6.83 14.44 -1.29
CA GLY A 80 -5.86 13.66 -2.05
C GLY A 80 -6.52 12.77 -3.09
N SER A 81 -7.61 12.08 -2.72
CA SER A 81 -8.43 11.29 -3.62
C SER A 81 -9.09 12.13 -4.71
N ASP A 82 -9.68 13.27 -4.36
CA ASP A 82 -10.32 14.19 -5.32
C ASP A 82 -9.31 14.70 -6.34
N ARG A 83 -8.10 15.07 -5.89
CA ARG A 83 -7.00 15.48 -6.76
C ARG A 83 -6.60 14.37 -7.72
N PHE A 84 -6.51 13.13 -7.24
CA PHE A 84 -6.21 11.97 -8.09
C PHE A 84 -7.27 11.78 -9.18
N VAL A 85 -8.55 11.85 -8.83
CA VAL A 85 -9.67 11.71 -9.78
C VAL A 85 -9.60 12.78 -10.87
N GLN A 86 -9.33 14.03 -10.50
CA GLN A 86 -9.16 15.14 -11.44
C GLN A 86 -7.98 14.89 -12.39
N ASP A 87 -6.83 14.51 -11.84
CA ASP A 87 -5.62 14.21 -12.60
C ASP A 87 -5.82 13.01 -13.56
N LEU A 88 -6.50 11.96 -13.10
CA LEU A 88 -6.82 10.78 -13.91
C LEU A 88 -7.77 11.11 -15.05
N THR A 89 -8.80 11.92 -14.78
CA THR A 89 -9.74 12.38 -15.81
C THR A 89 -9.00 13.17 -16.90
N ALA A 90 -8.10 14.07 -16.50
CA ALA A 90 -7.26 14.84 -17.41
C ALA A 90 -6.30 13.94 -18.21
N ALA A 91 -5.63 12.99 -17.55
CA ALA A 91 -4.68 12.07 -18.20
C ALA A 91 -5.36 11.13 -19.21
N LEU A 92 -6.58 10.67 -18.91
CA LEU A 92 -7.35 9.82 -19.82
C LEU A 92 -8.04 10.61 -20.95
N SER A 93 -8.13 11.94 -20.83
CA SER A 93 -8.93 12.79 -21.74
C SER A 93 -10.34 12.22 -21.96
N SER A 94 -10.92 11.66 -20.88
CA SER A 94 -12.20 10.96 -20.93
C SER A 94 -13.31 11.86 -20.45
N ASP A 95 -14.43 11.85 -21.17
CA ASP A 95 -15.68 12.49 -20.72
C ASP A 95 -16.42 11.64 -19.68
N GLU A 96 -15.96 10.41 -19.41
CA GLU A 96 -16.56 9.55 -18.40
C GLU A 96 -16.14 9.99 -16.99
N PRO A 97 -17.10 10.17 -16.06
CA PRO A 97 -16.80 10.58 -14.71
C PRO A 97 -15.97 9.50 -14.01
N GLN A 98 -14.73 9.84 -13.66
CA GLN A 98 -13.92 8.99 -12.80
C GLN A 98 -14.42 9.13 -11.35
N THR A 99 -14.39 8.04 -10.61
CA THR A 99 -14.77 8.03 -9.19
C THR A 99 -13.58 7.56 -8.36
N SER A 100 -13.46 8.11 -7.16
CA SER A 100 -12.43 7.72 -6.21
C SER A 100 -12.72 6.30 -5.72
N TYR A 101 -11.69 5.46 -5.69
CA TYR A 101 -11.78 4.11 -5.14
C TYR A 101 -11.81 4.15 -3.60
N LEU A 102 -11.19 5.15 -2.99
CA LEU A 102 -11.08 5.29 -1.54
C LEU A 102 -12.26 6.03 -0.91
N SER A 103 -13.09 6.73 -1.68
CA SER A 103 -14.20 7.49 -1.12
C SER A 103 -15.30 6.56 -0.59
N SER A 104 -15.77 6.83 0.63
CA SER A 104 -16.85 6.09 1.29
C SER A 104 -17.70 7.03 2.14
N PRO A 105 -19.00 6.74 2.35
CA PRO A 105 -19.89 7.58 3.17
C PRO A 105 -19.42 7.79 4.61
N VAL A 106 -18.57 6.91 5.13
CA VAL A 106 -18.07 6.96 6.52
C VAL A 106 -16.68 7.57 6.65
N GLY A 107 -16.06 7.98 5.54
CA GLY A 107 -14.72 8.55 5.49
C GLY A 107 -13.89 7.97 4.35
N ASN A 108 -12.75 8.61 4.05
CA ASN A 108 -11.84 8.13 3.03
C ASN A 108 -11.07 6.89 3.51
N TYR A 109 -10.96 5.86 2.68
CA TYR A 109 -10.32 4.58 3.03
C TYR A 109 -8.86 4.75 3.50
N ALA A 110 -8.10 5.69 2.93
CA ALA A 110 -6.75 5.97 3.39
C ALA A 110 -6.70 6.47 4.85
N SER A 111 -7.74 7.13 5.35
CA SER A 111 -7.82 7.61 6.74
C SER A 111 -8.02 6.48 7.75
N PHE A 112 -8.47 5.30 7.29
CA PHE A 112 -8.57 4.08 8.10
C PHE A 112 -7.31 3.22 7.98
N LEU A 113 -6.68 3.21 6.80
CA LEU A 113 -5.42 2.47 6.58
C LEU A 113 -4.23 3.12 7.29
N TYR A 114 -4.21 4.45 7.34
CA TYR A 114 -3.09 5.24 7.88
C TYR A 114 -3.57 6.22 8.97
N PRO A 115 -4.18 5.72 10.06
CA PRO A 115 -4.83 6.56 11.06
C PRO A 115 -3.85 7.47 11.83
N GLU A 116 -2.58 7.08 11.92
CA GLU A 116 -1.51 7.88 12.55
C GLU A 116 -0.52 8.46 11.52
N CYS A 117 -0.94 8.61 10.26
CA CYS A 117 -0.14 9.34 9.28
C CYS A 117 0.09 10.78 9.77
N LEU A 118 1.26 11.35 9.47
CA LEU A 118 1.46 12.79 9.68
C LEU A 118 0.47 13.57 8.79
N PRO A 119 -0.30 14.54 9.33
CA PRO A 119 -1.33 15.25 8.57
C PRO A 119 -0.81 15.88 7.27
N GLU A 120 0.43 16.39 7.25
CA GLU A 120 1.08 16.98 6.08
C GLU A 120 1.50 15.96 5.00
N ARG A 121 1.45 14.66 5.31
CA ARG A 121 1.72 13.56 4.38
C ARG A 121 0.46 12.85 3.92
N LEU A 122 -0.64 12.95 4.68
CA LEU A 122 -1.87 12.20 4.45
C LEU A 122 -2.46 12.41 3.03
N GLU A 123 -2.46 13.64 2.52
CA GLU A 123 -2.96 13.92 1.17
C GLU A 123 -2.17 13.15 0.09
N THR A 124 -0.84 13.13 0.22
CA THR A 124 0.04 12.43 -0.73
C THR A 124 -0.12 10.92 -0.61
N VAL A 125 -0.27 10.40 0.62
CA VAL A 125 -0.50 8.97 0.84
C VAL A 125 -1.84 8.52 0.26
N ALA A 126 -2.91 9.30 0.44
CA ALA A 126 -4.21 9.02 -0.17
C ALA A 126 -4.12 9.00 -1.70
N TYR A 127 -3.47 10.01 -2.30
CA TYR A 127 -3.25 10.08 -3.75
C TYR A 127 -2.50 8.84 -4.28
N LEU A 128 -1.42 8.43 -3.62
CA LEU A 128 -0.65 7.25 -4.04
C LEU A 128 -1.45 5.96 -3.86
N THR A 129 -2.29 5.87 -2.84
CA THR A 129 -3.14 4.70 -2.59
C THR A 129 -4.21 4.54 -3.68
N GLU A 130 -4.80 5.63 -4.17
CA GLU A 130 -5.67 5.62 -5.36
C GLU A 130 -4.91 5.10 -6.59
N LEU A 131 -3.71 5.64 -6.83
CA LEU A 131 -2.85 5.26 -7.94
C LEU A 131 -2.45 3.77 -7.88
N GLY A 132 -2.23 3.25 -6.67
CA GLY A 132 -2.00 1.84 -6.42
C GLY A 132 -3.17 0.97 -6.85
N SER A 133 -4.39 1.45 -6.63
CA SER A 133 -5.65 0.77 -6.94
C SER A 133 -6.04 0.86 -8.42
N LEU A 134 -5.39 1.73 -9.20
CA LEU A 134 -5.60 1.86 -10.63
C LEU A 134 -5.06 0.63 -11.38
N HIS A 135 -5.95 -0.32 -11.66
CA HIS A 135 -5.68 -1.52 -12.45
C HIS A 135 -6.53 -1.56 -13.73
N ASP A 136 -5.94 -2.09 -14.80
CA ASP A 136 -6.56 -2.18 -16.13
C ASP A 136 -7.84 -3.05 -16.15
N GLY A 137 -8.00 -3.97 -15.19
CA GLY A 137 -9.00 -5.03 -15.22
C GLY A 137 -10.24 -4.87 -14.34
N MET A 138 -10.33 -3.85 -13.45
CA MET A 138 -11.36 -3.87 -12.39
C MET A 138 -12.73 -3.30 -12.77
N PHE A 139 -12.86 -2.50 -13.83
CA PHE A 139 -14.14 -1.78 -14.08
C PHE A 139 -14.79 -1.93 -15.44
N HIS A 140 -14.23 -2.63 -16.43
CA HIS A 140 -14.98 -2.96 -17.65
C HIS A 140 -14.52 -4.27 -18.29
N LYS A 141 -15.07 -5.39 -17.81
CA LYS A 141 -15.55 -6.41 -18.74
C LYS A 141 -17.08 -6.36 -18.68
N PRO A 142 -17.77 -5.67 -19.62
CA PRO A 142 -19.17 -6.02 -19.85
C PRO A 142 -19.23 -7.52 -20.07
N LYS A 143 -20.05 -8.22 -19.28
CA LYS A 143 -20.35 -9.64 -19.48
C LYS A 143 -21.03 -9.78 -20.84
N GLY A 144 -20.26 -9.92 -21.91
CA GLY A 144 -20.80 -10.05 -23.24
C GLY A 144 -19.79 -9.73 -24.34
N LYS A 145 -19.41 -10.78 -25.07
CA LYS A 145 -18.62 -10.81 -26.32
C LYS A 145 -17.10 -10.68 -26.16
N ALA A 146 -16.44 -11.84 -26.23
CA ALA A 146 -15.12 -11.93 -26.81
C ALA A 146 -15.24 -11.76 -28.34
N PRO A 147 -14.50 -10.84 -28.98
CA PRO A 147 -14.05 -11.03 -30.34
C PRO A 147 -12.65 -11.66 -30.30
N ALA A 148 -12.52 -12.79 -30.98
CA ALA A 148 -11.23 -13.35 -31.32
C ALA A 148 -10.58 -12.45 -32.37
N GLU A 149 -9.59 -11.64 -31.99
CA GLU A 149 -8.69 -10.98 -32.94
C GLU A 149 -7.22 -11.20 -32.52
N LYS A 150 -6.37 -11.32 -33.54
CA LYS A 150 -4.99 -11.81 -33.52
C LYS A 150 -4.06 -10.90 -32.70
N PRO A 151 -2.87 -11.39 -32.28
CA PRO A 151 -1.94 -10.60 -31.46
C PRO A 151 -1.23 -9.56 -32.32
N ASP A 152 -1.86 -8.40 -32.49
CA ASP A 152 -1.14 -7.17 -32.81
C ASP A 152 -0.32 -6.74 -31.58
N GLU A 153 0.77 -6.03 -31.83
CA GLU A 153 1.73 -5.54 -30.83
C GLU A 153 1.01 -4.97 -29.59
N PRO A 154 1.52 -5.20 -28.37
CA PRO A 154 0.84 -4.78 -27.16
C PRO A 154 0.81 -3.24 -27.10
N VAL A 155 -0.28 -2.66 -27.61
CA VAL A 155 -0.61 -1.26 -27.42
C VAL A 155 -0.85 -1.08 -25.93
N GLU A 156 0.01 -0.30 -25.29
CA GLU A 156 -0.11 0.04 -23.87
C GLU A 156 -1.48 0.69 -23.65
N SER A 157 -2.25 0.14 -22.70
CA SER A 157 -3.57 0.69 -22.36
C SER A 157 -3.44 2.16 -21.96
N PRO A 158 -4.40 3.03 -22.36
CA PRO A 158 -4.45 4.42 -21.91
C PRO A 158 -4.39 4.55 -20.38
N ARG A 159 -4.93 3.59 -19.62
CA ARG A 159 -4.84 3.57 -18.16
C ARG A 159 -3.45 3.22 -17.64
N VAL A 160 -2.72 2.33 -18.32
CA VAL A 160 -1.32 2.02 -17.96
C VAL A 160 -0.43 3.24 -18.21
N ALA A 161 -0.61 3.91 -19.36
CA ALA A 161 0.08 5.16 -19.67
C ALA A 161 -0.26 6.26 -18.65
N ALA A 162 -1.54 6.45 -18.33
CA ALA A 162 -1.98 7.40 -17.30
C ALA A 162 -1.38 7.06 -15.93
N ARG A 163 -1.40 5.79 -15.50
CA ARG A 163 -0.81 5.34 -14.23
C ARG A 163 0.68 5.71 -14.15
N LYS A 164 1.43 5.48 -15.24
CA LYS A 164 2.85 5.83 -15.32
C LYS A 164 3.06 7.34 -15.22
N GLN A 165 2.31 8.12 -16.00
CA GLN A 165 2.38 9.59 -15.99
C GLN A 165 2.07 10.17 -14.59
N LEU A 166 1.00 9.70 -13.96
CA LEU A 166 0.58 10.16 -12.64
C LEU A 166 1.57 9.76 -11.55
N LEU A 167 2.18 8.57 -11.67
CA LEU A 167 3.28 8.18 -10.80
C LEU A 167 4.45 9.15 -10.96
N GLU A 168 4.94 9.39 -12.17
CA GLU A 168 6.06 10.30 -12.43
C GLU A 168 5.78 11.73 -11.89
N LYS A 169 4.54 12.20 -11.99
CA LYS A 169 4.11 13.46 -11.38
C LYS A 169 4.20 13.42 -9.85
N ALA A 170 3.60 12.43 -9.20
CA ALA A 170 3.62 12.30 -7.74
C ALA A 170 5.04 12.16 -7.19
N MET A 171 5.89 11.43 -7.92
CA MET A 171 7.32 11.26 -7.66
C MET A 171 8.10 12.58 -7.66
N SER A 172 7.83 13.43 -8.64
CA SER A 172 8.47 14.74 -8.76
C SER A 172 8.08 15.65 -7.59
N GLU A 173 6.79 15.67 -7.23
CA GLU A 173 6.30 16.47 -6.09
C GLU A 173 6.88 16.04 -4.74
N LEU A 174 7.10 14.73 -4.53
CA LEU A 174 7.75 14.22 -3.32
C LEU A 174 9.21 14.66 -3.22
N SER A 175 9.91 14.63 -4.36
CA SER A 175 11.33 15.01 -4.46
C SER A 175 11.53 16.51 -4.26
N GLU A 176 10.64 17.35 -4.79
CA GLU A 176 10.71 18.81 -4.63
C GLU A 176 10.43 19.29 -3.20
N LYS A 177 9.59 18.55 -2.46
CA LYS A 177 9.17 18.93 -1.10
C LYS A 177 10.11 18.43 0.00
N ASP A 178 11.26 17.86 -0.36
CA ASP A 178 12.19 17.17 0.56
C ASP A 178 11.48 16.24 1.55
N LYS A 179 10.40 15.60 1.08
CA LYS A 179 9.66 14.64 1.88
C LYS A 179 10.43 13.34 1.79
N ASP A 180 10.94 12.84 2.91
CA ASP A 180 11.53 11.51 3.01
C ASP A 180 10.48 10.44 2.67
N GLY A 181 10.42 10.11 1.39
CA GLY A 181 9.45 9.19 0.77
C GLY A 181 10.12 8.20 -0.17
N HIS A 182 11.46 8.15 -0.22
CA HIS A 182 12.19 7.28 -1.13
C HIS A 182 11.90 5.79 -0.88
N GLU A 183 11.61 5.41 0.37
CA GLU A 183 11.25 4.02 0.70
C GLU A 183 9.86 3.64 0.17
N ILE A 184 8.86 4.52 0.29
CA ILE A 184 7.53 4.27 -0.29
C ILE A 184 7.62 4.22 -1.82
N ILE A 185 8.45 5.08 -2.40
CA ILE A 185 8.76 5.11 -3.83
C ILE A 185 9.33 3.77 -4.31
N ASP A 186 10.31 3.23 -3.58
CA ASP A 186 10.97 1.99 -3.96
C ASP A 186 10.00 0.81 -3.87
N CYS A 187 9.16 0.76 -2.82
CA CYS A 187 8.10 -0.25 -2.69
C CYS A 187 7.08 -0.19 -3.84
N TYR A 188 6.65 1.02 -4.23
CA TYR A 188 5.71 1.17 -5.36
C TYR A 188 6.32 0.68 -6.67
N ARG A 189 7.59 1.00 -6.93
CA ARG A 189 8.31 0.58 -8.14
C ARG A 189 8.59 -0.92 -8.16
N SER A 190 9.01 -1.51 -7.05
CA SER A 190 9.43 -2.90 -7.01
C SER A 190 8.27 -3.89 -6.92
N ASN A 191 7.17 -3.51 -6.24
CA ASN A 191 6.09 -4.45 -5.90
C ASN A 191 4.78 -4.11 -6.62
N TRP A 192 4.33 -2.85 -6.60
CA TRP A 192 2.99 -2.49 -7.11
C TRP A 192 2.94 -2.25 -8.62
N LEU A 193 4.04 -1.79 -9.23
CA LEU A 193 4.17 -1.65 -10.68
C LEU A 193 4.61 -2.94 -11.37
N VAL A 194 5.43 -3.75 -10.69
CA VAL A 194 5.76 -5.11 -11.13
C VAL A 194 4.68 -6.04 -10.58
N THR A 195 3.43 -5.84 -10.99
CA THR A 195 2.30 -6.63 -10.50
C THR A 195 2.59 -8.12 -10.72
N PRO A 196 2.86 -8.92 -9.66
CA PRO A 196 3.01 -10.35 -9.84
C PRO A 196 1.66 -10.90 -10.31
N GLU A 197 1.66 -11.91 -11.18
CA GLU A 197 0.40 -12.55 -11.59
C GLU A 197 -0.45 -12.88 -10.37
N VAL A 198 -1.73 -12.48 -10.43
CA VAL A 198 -2.67 -12.73 -9.35
C VAL A 198 -2.70 -14.25 -9.09
N PRO A 199 -2.42 -14.71 -7.87
CA PRO A 199 -2.51 -16.12 -7.54
C PRO A 199 -3.95 -16.60 -7.73
N THR A 200 -4.13 -17.74 -8.39
CA THR A 200 -5.41 -18.39 -8.65
C THR A 200 -5.34 -19.83 -8.14
N ALA A 201 -6.51 -20.46 -7.98
CA ALA A 201 -6.57 -21.88 -7.64
C ALA A 201 -5.90 -22.78 -8.70
N GLU A 202 -5.74 -22.29 -9.92
CA GLU A 202 -5.15 -23.02 -11.05
C GLU A 202 -3.62 -22.94 -11.08
N ASN A 203 -3.03 -21.90 -10.48
CA ASN A 203 -1.59 -21.65 -10.51
C ASN A 203 -0.90 -21.82 -9.14
N CYS A 204 -1.65 -22.19 -8.09
CA CYS A 204 -1.12 -22.49 -6.77
C CYS A 204 -1.20 -23.99 -6.47
N ALA A 205 -0.13 -24.55 -5.89
CA ALA A 205 -0.09 -25.98 -5.55
C ALA A 205 -0.99 -26.34 -4.35
N ASN A 206 -1.19 -25.40 -3.42
CA ASN A 206 -2.00 -25.55 -2.22
C ASN A 206 -2.32 -24.16 -1.60
N LEU A 207 -3.04 -24.15 -0.48
CA LEU A 207 -3.42 -22.92 0.22
C LEU A 207 -2.20 -22.13 0.74
N ASP A 208 -1.16 -22.79 1.22
CA ASP A 208 0.03 -22.12 1.77
C ASP A 208 0.79 -21.38 0.66
N ASP A 209 0.96 -22.01 -0.49
CA ASP A 209 1.53 -21.39 -1.70
C ASP A 209 0.67 -20.20 -2.17
N TYR A 210 -0.66 -20.35 -2.14
CA TYR A 210 -1.58 -19.24 -2.43
C TYR A 210 -1.38 -18.07 -1.47
N VAL A 211 -1.35 -18.31 -0.16
CA VAL A 211 -1.19 -17.25 0.85
C VAL A 211 0.16 -16.55 0.69
N ALA A 212 1.25 -17.30 0.50
CA ALA A 212 2.58 -16.73 0.30
C ALA A 212 2.64 -15.82 -0.93
N ARG A 213 2.11 -16.27 -2.07
CA ARG A 213 2.07 -15.48 -3.30
C ARG A 213 1.10 -14.30 -3.20
N ARG A 214 -0.01 -14.45 -2.47
CA ARG A 214 -1.01 -13.38 -2.30
C ARG A 214 -0.48 -12.25 -1.43
N ARG A 215 0.34 -12.55 -0.42
CA ARG A 215 1.06 -11.55 0.39
C ARG A 215 1.99 -10.70 -0.47
N LEU A 216 2.82 -11.34 -1.29
CA LEU A 216 3.69 -10.64 -2.25
C LEU A 216 2.90 -9.79 -3.25
N ASN A 217 1.81 -10.33 -3.81
CA ASN A 217 0.92 -9.59 -4.70
C ASN A 217 0.23 -8.40 -4.01
N ALA A 218 -0.05 -8.49 -2.70
CA ALA A 218 -0.57 -7.38 -1.90
C ALA A 218 0.52 -6.37 -1.48
N GLY A 219 1.79 -6.62 -1.80
CA GLY A 219 2.93 -5.79 -1.38
C GLY A 219 3.32 -5.98 0.09
N ILE A 220 3.01 -7.13 0.68
CA ILE A 220 3.39 -7.52 2.04
C ILE A 220 4.55 -8.52 1.94
N GLU A 221 5.72 -8.16 2.46
CA GLU A 221 6.87 -9.08 2.64
C GLU A 221 6.73 -9.94 3.91
#